data_AF-A0A958HH49-F1
#
_entry.id   AF-A0A958HH49-F1
#
_cell.length_a   1.000
_cell.length_b   1.000
_cell.length_c   1.000
_cell.angle_alpha   90.00
_cell.angle_beta   90.00
_cell.angle_gamma   90.00
#
_symmetry.space_group_name_H-M   'P 1'
#
loop_
_entity.id
_entity.type
_entity.pdbx_description
1 polymer ?
#
loop_
_entity_poly.entity_id
_entity_poly.type
_entity_poly.pdbx_seq_one_letter_code
_entity_poly.pdbx_strand_id
1 'polypeptide(L)'
;MANYDSDTETKKITVALPTFLLLRLSDRVPSRQRSRFIARAVEERLDIEEQLAALEETAGAWPDEKYPELSSEEDIDRWLMDVRKTSLV
;
A
#
# COMPACT_ATOMS: atom_id res chain seq x y z
N MET A 1 -16.32 3.05 0.86
CA MET A 1 -15.12 3.28 1.69
C MET A 1 -15.40 2.64 3.04
N ALA A 2 -14.80 1.48 3.32
CA ALA A 2 -15.07 0.75 4.55
C ALA A 2 -14.55 1.58 5.73
N ASN A 3 -15.47 2.03 6.59
CA ASN A 3 -15.13 2.73 7.81
C ASN A 3 -14.64 1.66 8.81
N TYR A 4 -13.33 1.48 8.93
CA TYR A 4 -12.72 0.56 9.89
C TYR A 4 -12.75 1.17 11.30
N ASP A 5 -13.94 1.55 11.76
CA ASP A 5 -14.20 1.86 13.16
C ASP A 5 -14.20 0.54 13.93
N SER A 6 -13.01 0.09 14.33
CA SER A 6 -12.87 -0.92 15.38
C SER A 6 -11.58 -0.69 16.15
N ASP A 7 -11.50 0.45 16.84
CA ASP A 7 -10.49 0.60 17.87
C ASP A 7 -10.72 -0.48 18.94
N THR A 8 -9.69 -1.30 19.16
CA THR A 8 -9.43 -2.22 20.28
C THR A 8 -9.98 -3.66 20.34
N GLU A 9 -10.97 -4.10 19.55
CA GLU A 9 -11.46 -5.49 19.69
C GLU A 9 -10.54 -6.51 18.99
N THR A 10 -9.74 -7.25 19.77
CA THR A 10 -8.90 -8.34 19.24
C THR A 10 -9.64 -9.67 19.23
N LYS A 11 -9.84 -10.26 18.04
CA LYS A 11 -10.35 -11.63 17.89
C LYS A 11 -9.22 -12.63 17.69
N LYS A 12 -9.26 -13.75 18.41
CA LYS A 12 -8.27 -14.84 18.26
C LYS A 12 -8.69 -15.76 17.13
N ILE A 13 -7.72 -16.08 16.27
CA ILE A 13 -7.86 -17.08 15.21
C ILE A 13 -6.79 -18.16 15.39
N THR A 14 -7.09 -19.38 14.92
CA THR A 14 -6.10 -20.46 14.83
C THR A 14 -5.51 -20.47 13.42
N VAL A 15 -4.19 -20.30 13.31
CA VAL A 15 -3.47 -20.31 12.04
C VAL A 15 -2.41 -21.41 12.07
N ALA A 16 -2.38 -22.23 11.02
CA ALA A 16 -1.32 -23.20 10.83
C ALA A 16 -0.09 -22.50 10.24
N LEU A 17 1.06 -22.60 10.91
CA LEU A 17 2.34 -22.09 10.43
C LEU A 17 3.31 -23.25 10.19
N PRO A 18 4.06 -23.26 9.09
CA PRO A 18 5.15 -24.21 8.89
C PRO A 18 6.13 -24.20 10.06
N THR A 19 6.56 -25.39 10.50
CA THR A 19 7.45 -25.54 11.68
C THR A 19 8.71 -24.70 11.59
N PHE A 20 9.32 -24.60 10.39
CA PHE A 20 10.53 -23.81 10.21
C PHE A 20 10.31 -22.30 10.47
N LEU A 21 9.13 -21.76 10.14
CA LEU A 21 8.79 -20.36 10.45
C LEU A 21 8.53 -20.19 11.94
N LEU A 22 7.85 -21.16 12.56
CA LEU A 22 7.59 -21.12 14.00
C LEU A 22 8.89 -21.11 14.81
N LEU A 23 9.88 -21.92 14.42
CA LEU A 23 11.23 -21.93 15.01
C LEU A 23 11.92 -20.56 14.85
N ARG A 24 11.93 -20.03 13.63
CA ARG A 24 12.54 -18.71 13.36
C ARG A 24 11.87 -17.58 14.14
N LEU A 25 10.55 -17.65 14.31
CA LEU A 25 9.76 -16.72 15.12
C LEU A 25 10.10 -16.87 16.60
N SER A 26 10.19 -18.10 17.11
CA SER A 26 10.50 -18.35 18.51
C SER A 26 11.89 -17.91 18.92
N ASP A 27 12.87 -18.03 18.02
CA ASP A 27 14.26 -17.64 18.25
C ASP A 27 14.44 -16.12 18.32
N ARG A 28 13.58 -15.35 17.63
CA ARG A 28 13.72 -13.89 17.47
C ARG A 28 12.71 -13.08 18.27
N VAL A 29 11.53 -13.64 18.52
CA VAL A 29 10.39 -12.90 19.09
C VAL A 29 9.91 -13.59 20.37
N PRO A 30 10.01 -12.89 21.53
CA PRO A 30 9.49 -13.39 22.80
C PRO A 30 8.01 -13.74 22.71
N SER A 31 7.58 -14.79 23.41
CA SER A 31 6.22 -15.34 23.33
C SER A 31 5.11 -14.28 23.46
N ARG A 32 5.25 -13.35 24.41
CA ARG A 32 4.28 -12.26 24.67
C ARG A 32 4.21 -11.20 23.57
N GLN A 33 5.17 -11.17 22.65
CA GLN A 33 5.24 -10.18 21.56
C GLN A 33 4.86 -10.77 20.19
N ARG A 34 4.70 -12.09 20.09
CA ARG A 34 4.44 -12.76 18.80
C ARG A 34 3.14 -12.33 18.16
N SER A 35 2.06 -12.18 18.94
CA SER A 35 0.77 -11.71 18.38
C SER A 35 0.90 -10.33 17.75
N ARG A 36 1.60 -9.41 18.41
CA ARG A 36 1.84 -8.06 17.90
C ARG A 36 2.74 -8.08 16.65
N PHE A 37 3.78 -8.91 16.67
CA PHE A 37 4.67 -9.09 15.53
C PHE A 37 3.92 -9.62 14.30
N ILE A 38 3.08 -10.65 14.48
CA ILE A 38 2.28 -11.23 13.40
C ILE A 38 1.25 -10.22 12.90
N ALA A 39 0.54 -9.53 13.80
CA ALA A 39 -0.45 -8.52 13.41
C ALA A 39 0.16 -7.43 12.53
N ARG A 40 1.32 -6.90 12.93
CA ARG A 40 2.05 -5.89 12.15
C ARG A 40 2.48 -6.42 10.78
N ALA A 41 3.01 -7.65 10.71
CA ALA A 41 3.41 -8.24 9.43
C ALA A 41 2.22 -8.47 8.49
N VAL A 42 1.03 -8.73 9.04
CA VAL A 42 -0.22 -8.86 8.29
C VAL A 42 -0.69 -7.49 7.80
N GLU A 43 -0.70 -6.47 8.67
CA GLU A 43 -1.03 -5.08 8.32
C GLU A 43 -0.14 -4.57 7.17
N GLU A 44 1.18 -4.64 7.31
CA GLU A 44 2.14 -4.21 6.28
C GLU A 44 1.90 -4.93 4.93
N ARG A 45 1.47 -6.20 4.96
CA ARG A 45 1.19 -6.96 3.74
C ARG A 45 -0.15 -6.58 3.11
N LEU A 46 -1.16 -6.31 3.93
CA LEU A 46 -2.49 -5.89 3.49
C LEU A 46 -2.44 -4.49 2.87
N ASP A 47 -1.72 -3.54 3.47
CA ASP A 47 -1.54 -2.20 2.91
C ASP A 47 -1.01 -2.24 1.47
N ILE A 48 -0.08 -3.16 1.19
CA ILE A 48 0.46 -3.36 -0.16
C ILE A 48 -0.60 -3.93 -1.11
N GLU A 49 -1.37 -4.94 -0.67
CA GLU A 49 -2.43 -5.51 -1.51
C GLU A 49 -3.54 -4.49 -1.81
N GLU A 50 -3.91 -3.67 -0.82
CA GLU A 50 -4.90 -2.62 -1.00
C GLU A 50 -4.43 -1.55 -1.98
N GLN A 51 -3.15 -1.16 -1.93
CA GLN A 51 -2.54 -0.25 -2.91
C GLN A 51 -2.53 -0.85 -4.31
N LEU A 52 -2.15 -2.12 -4.45
CA LEU A 52 -2.16 -2.81 -5.75
C LEU A 52 -3.57 -2.90 -6.32
N ALA A 53 -4.55 -3.26 -5.51
CA ALA A 53 -5.95 -3.29 -5.91
C ALA A 53 -6.44 -1.89 -6.35
N ALA A 54 -6.05 -0.83 -5.64
CA ALA A 54 -6.40 0.53 -6.03
C ALA A 54 -5.76 0.95 -7.37
N LEU A 55 -4.51 0.56 -7.63
CA LEU A 55 -3.86 0.81 -8.92
C LEU A 55 -4.54 0.05 -10.06
N GLU A 56 -4.96 -1.19 -9.82
CA GLU A 56 -5.71 -1.98 -10.80
C GLU A 56 -7.10 -1.39 -11.07
N GLU A 57 -7.84 -1.00 -10.03
CA GLU A 57 -9.17 -0.39 -10.14
C GLU A 57 -9.13 0.95 -10.88
N THR A 58 -8.06 1.73 -10.67
CA THR A 58 -7.89 3.06 -11.27
C THR A 58 -7.12 3.04 -12.60
N ALA A 59 -6.73 1.86 -13.09
CA ALA A 59 -6.08 1.72 -14.38
C ALA A 59 -6.97 2.29 -15.51
N GLY A 60 -6.41 3.19 -16.31
CA GLY A 60 -7.15 3.89 -17.37
C GLY A 60 -8.03 5.06 -16.89
N ALA A 61 -7.98 5.44 -15.60
CA ALA A 61 -8.64 6.65 -15.11
C ALA A 61 -8.11 7.93 -15.78
N TRP A 62 -6.88 7.89 -16.32
CA TRP A 62 -6.26 8.95 -17.10
C TRP A 62 -6.05 8.50 -18.54
N PRO A 63 -7.05 8.69 -19.42
CA PRO A 63 -6.92 8.34 -20.83
C PRO A 63 -6.08 9.38 -21.58
N ASP A 64 -5.24 8.92 -22.51
CA ASP A 64 -4.32 9.77 -23.28
C ASP A 64 -5.05 10.89 -24.03
N GLU A 65 -6.27 10.64 -24.53
CA GLU A 65 -7.07 11.63 -25.26
C GLU A 65 -7.45 12.84 -24.39
N LYS A 66 -7.49 12.66 -23.07
CA LYS A 66 -7.84 13.72 -22.11
C LYS A 66 -6.60 14.49 -21.63
N TYR A 67 -5.41 13.95 -21.84
CA TYR A 67 -4.13 14.52 -21.39
C TYR A 67 -3.09 14.52 -22.52
N PRO A 68 -3.35 15.21 -23.64
CA PRO A 68 -2.42 15.29 -24.77
C PRO A 68 -1.07 15.90 -24.39
N GLU A 69 -1.04 16.77 -23.38
CA GLU A 69 0.17 17.37 -22.82
C GLU A 69 1.10 16.37 -22.11
N LEU A 70 0.64 15.14 -21.88
CA LEU A 70 1.43 14.06 -21.29
C LEU A 70 1.74 12.93 -22.29
N SER A 71 1.47 13.14 -23.58
CA SER A 71 1.59 12.10 -24.61
C SER A 71 3.02 11.80 -25.09
N SER A 72 3.97 12.71 -24.88
CA SER A 72 5.38 12.55 -25.25
C SER A 72 6.31 13.16 -24.21
N GLU A 73 7.58 12.78 -24.22
CA GLU A 73 8.59 13.37 -23.34
C GLU A 73 8.68 14.89 -23.54
N GLU A 74 8.64 15.37 -24.80
CA GLU A 74 8.69 16.80 -25.11
C GLU A 74 7.44 17.56 -24.64
N ASP A 75 6.26 16.93 -24.67
CA ASP A 75 5.02 17.52 -24.18
C ASP A 75 5.01 17.60 -22.65
N ILE A 76 5.49 16.54 -21.99
CA ILE A 76 5.66 16.50 -20.52
C ILE A 76 6.64 17.59 -20.09
N ASP A 77 7.77 17.74 -20.77
CA ASP A 77 8.76 18.78 -20.46
C ASP A 77 8.17 20.18 -20.61
N ARG A 78 7.40 20.42 -21.69
CA ARG A 78 6.71 21.70 -21.90
C ARG A 78 5.69 21.98 -20.80
N TRP A 79 4.87 20.99 -20.46
CA TRP A 79 3.90 21.10 -19.38
C TRP A 79 4.56 21.38 -18.03
N LEU A 80 5.65 20.67 -17.69
CA LEU A 80 6.41 20.90 -16.46
C LEU A 80 6.99 22.32 -16.40
N MET A 81 7.48 22.87 -17.51
CA MET A 81 7.96 24.26 -17.56
C MET A 81 6.84 25.25 -17.23
N ASP A 82 5.64 25.05 -17.78
CA ASP A 82 4.51 25.97 -17.58
C ASP A 82 3.90 25.85 -16.18
N VAL A 83 3.80 24.64 -15.63
CA VAL A 83 3.40 24.41 -14.22
C VAL A 83 4.38 25.10 -13.27
N ARG A 84 5.69 24.92 -13.46
CA ARG A 84 6.73 25.51 -12.59
C ARG A 84 6.75 27.03 -12.65
N LYS A 85 6.48 27.64 -13.82
CA LYS A 85 6.33 29.09 -13.94
C LYS A 85 5.10 29.61 -13.20
N THR A 86 4.01 28.85 -13.20
CA THR A 86 2.75 29.24 -12.56
C THR A 86 2.81 29.08 -11.03
N SER A 87 3.53 28.09 -10.51
CA SER A 87 3.73 27.89 -9.06
C SER A 87 4.75 28.83 -8.40
N LEU A 88 5.41 29.71 -9.16
CA LEU A 88 6.34 30.73 -8.64
C LEU A 88 5.69 32.11 -8.44
N VAL A 89 4.36 32.16 -8.36
CA VAL A 89 3.55 33.35 -8.02
C VAL A 89 2.82 33.10 -6.71
#